data_AF-A0A535QQA1-F1
#
_entry.id   AF-A0A535QQA1-F1
#
_cell.length_a   1.000
_cell.length_b   1.000
_cell.length_c   1.000
_cell.angle_alpha   90.00
_cell.angle_beta   90.00
_cell.angle_gamma   90.00
#
_symmetry.space_group_name_H-M   'P 1'
#
loop_
_entity.id
_entity.type
_entity.pdbx_description
1 polymer ?
#
loop_
_entity_poly.entity_id
_entity_poly.type
_entity_poly.pdbx_seq_one_letter_code
_entity_poly.pdbx_strand_id
1 'polypeptide(L)'
;MSDDFEKNLREHLHSEAEETREFPRRLRGRIRDGIAPQARAGLAPQLALAGALVLVAVAVLAFRNPTIINVVTTKITQLIQPSPSPTPRPFLCQDQSGGSSGLTTQLTNIRPASHAGDGYDRIVFDFSGGIPSWDLTRQESATFTRDASGQQVTLDGSAGLKLVLRDADLADTVAGDLKPRFSSVREIAQLGNFERVLTYGIGLSSSQCVRVLPLSNPSRLAIDVATTASPSTTAAPTPLPTLSPSGTDLGAFSCLDTGGGADSGLAMQLTAVRVAHQTGFDRIVFEFAPQAGGTAHIPAYTVSRQASAQFVKDPSGMPVTMRGSAGLRIVFHGASGATSYTGSRDLTPNLPVVQEVEQLGDFEAVLSWGAGMSRASCLRTLELANPTRLVIDVQTP
;
A
#
# COMPACT_ATOMS: atom_id res chain seq x y z
N MET A 1 -80.70 27.78 -37.18
CA MET A 1 -79.26 27.58 -36.88
C MET A 1 -79.15 26.93 -35.51
N SER A 2 -79.33 25.63 -35.40
CA SER A 2 -79.12 24.89 -34.12
C SER A 2 -78.95 23.39 -34.37
N ASP A 3 -79.76 22.82 -35.27
CA ASP A 3 -79.91 21.35 -35.35
C ASP A 3 -78.70 20.64 -36.00
N ASP A 4 -78.07 21.22 -37.03
CA ASP A 4 -76.90 20.61 -37.68
C ASP A 4 -75.63 20.66 -36.82
N PHE A 5 -75.50 21.69 -35.98
CA PHE A 5 -74.37 21.80 -35.07
C PHE A 5 -74.51 20.79 -33.92
N GLU A 6 -75.73 20.65 -33.38
CA GLU A 6 -76.02 19.71 -32.30
C GLU A 6 -75.88 18.24 -32.77
N LYS A 7 -76.26 17.96 -34.02
CA LYS A 7 -76.06 16.64 -34.64
C LYS A 7 -74.58 16.30 -34.83
N ASN A 8 -73.79 17.22 -35.38
CA ASN A 8 -72.34 17.01 -35.55
C ASN A 8 -71.63 16.87 -34.20
N LEU A 9 -72.05 17.62 -33.18
CA LEU A 9 -71.47 17.52 -31.84
C LEU A 9 -71.80 16.17 -31.18
N ARG A 10 -73.02 15.65 -31.36
CA ARG A 10 -73.40 14.31 -30.90
C ARG A 10 -72.61 13.20 -31.58
N GLU A 11 -72.45 13.26 -32.89
CA GLU A 11 -71.68 12.25 -33.64
C GLU A 11 -70.20 12.28 -33.24
N HIS A 12 -69.62 13.46 -33.03
CA HIS A 12 -68.25 13.60 -32.57
C HIS A 12 -68.04 13.07 -31.14
N LEU A 13 -68.96 13.37 -30.22
CA LEU A 13 -68.90 12.86 -28.85
C LEU A 13 -69.13 11.35 -28.76
N HIS A 14 -69.95 10.77 -29.64
CA HIS A 14 -70.12 9.31 -29.73
C HIS A 14 -68.87 8.62 -30.29
N SER A 15 -68.19 9.22 -31.28
CA SER A 15 -66.90 8.75 -31.80
C SER A 15 -65.80 8.75 -30.72
N GLU A 16 -65.63 9.85 -29.99
CA GLU A 16 -64.61 9.92 -28.93
C GLU A 16 -64.94 8.98 -27.74
N ALA A 17 -66.23 8.77 -27.43
CA ALA A 17 -66.65 7.84 -26.39
C ALA A 17 -66.42 6.35 -26.75
N GLU A 18 -66.43 5.99 -28.04
CA GLU A 18 -66.02 4.65 -28.50
C GLU A 18 -64.51 4.48 -28.46
N GLU A 19 -63.74 5.49 -28.88
CA GLU A 19 -62.27 5.47 -28.87
C GLU A 19 -61.70 5.35 -27.43
N THR A 20 -62.31 6.07 -26.48
CA THR A 20 -61.96 5.98 -25.04
C THR A 20 -62.42 4.69 -24.37
N ARG A 21 -63.30 3.88 -24.98
CA ARG A 21 -63.67 2.53 -24.52
C ARG A 21 -62.80 1.43 -25.14
N GLU A 22 -62.21 1.65 -26.31
CA GLU A 22 -61.22 0.74 -26.90
C GLU A 22 -59.85 0.82 -26.21
N PHE A 23 -59.44 2.02 -25.79
CA PHE A 23 -58.13 2.23 -25.14
C PHE A 23 -57.93 1.35 -23.87
N PRO A 24 -58.92 1.23 -22.95
CA PRO A 24 -58.83 0.35 -21.79
C PRO A 24 -58.85 -1.15 -22.13
N ARG A 25 -59.47 -1.55 -23.26
CA ARG A 25 -59.48 -2.96 -23.72
C ARG A 25 -58.15 -3.38 -24.32
N ARG A 26 -57.49 -2.49 -25.09
CA ARG A 26 -56.14 -2.74 -25.63
C ARG A 26 -55.07 -2.78 -24.52
N LEU A 27 -55.25 -2.00 -23.45
CA LEU A 27 -54.39 -2.05 -22.25
C LEU A 27 -54.61 -3.32 -21.40
N ARG A 28 -55.86 -3.81 -21.25
CA ARG A 28 -56.13 -5.08 -20.55
C ARG A 28 -55.59 -6.31 -21.30
N GLY A 29 -55.56 -6.29 -22.63
CA GLY A 29 -54.91 -7.34 -23.42
C GLY A 29 -53.41 -7.42 -23.15
N ARG A 30 -52.72 -6.26 -23.16
CA ARG A 30 -51.26 -6.19 -22.93
C ARG A 30 -50.82 -6.52 -21.49
N ILE A 31 -51.68 -6.35 -20.49
CA ILE A 31 -51.37 -6.72 -19.10
C ILE A 31 -51.58 -8.22 -18.84
N ARG A 32 -52.51 -8.89 -19.56
CA ARG A 32 -52.74 -10.33 -19.41
C ARG A 32 -51.68 -11.18 -20.12
N ASP A 33 -51.06 -10.67 -21.18
CA ASP A 33 -49.92 -11.31 -21.87
C ASP A 33 -48.59 -11.15 -21.12
N GLY A 34 -48.51 -10.26 -20.12
CA GLY A 34 -47.30 -10.01 -19.32
C GLY A 34 -47.13 -10.87 -18.07
N ILE A 35 -48.11 -11.72 -17.71
CA ILE A 35 -48.10 -12.53 -16.47
C ILE A 35 -48.51 -13.99 -16.78
N ALA A 36 -47.89 -14.59 -17.79
CA ALA A 36 -47.86 -16.03 -17.97
C ALA A 36 -46.42 -16.53 -17.82
N PRO A 37 -46.14 -17.55 -16.98
CA PRO A 37 -44.78 -18.04 -16.79
C PRO A 37 -44.36 -18.84 -18.03
N GLN A 38 -43.68 -18.19 -18.97
CA GLN A 38 -42.96 -18.91 -20.03
C GLN A 38 -41.67 -19.47 -19.45
N ALA A 39 -41.57 -20.81 -19.47
CA ALA A 39 -40.34 -21.53 -19.21
C ALA A 39 -39.23 -21.00 -20.14
N ARG A 40 -38.14 -20.51 -19.55
CA ARG A 40 -36.93 -20.14 -20.29
C ARG A 40 -36.29 -21.38 -20.90
N ALA A 41 -36.59 -21.68 -22.16
CA ALA A 41 -35.67 -22.37 -23.04
C ALA A 41 -34.72 -21.30 -23.63
N GLY A 42 -33.42 -21.47 -23.38
CA GLY A 42 -32.39 -20.48 -23.72
C GLY A 42 -32.26 -20.22 -25.23
N LEU A 43 -32.11 -18.94 -25.57
CA LEU A 43 -31.63 -18.48 -26.86
C LEU A 43 -30.15 -18.85 -27.03
N ALA A 44 -29.89 -19.91 -27.80
CA ALA A 44 -28.65 -20.04 -28.56
C ALA A 44 -28.93 -20.82 -29.85
N PRO A 45 -29.26 -20.11 -30.96
CA PRO A 45 -28.74 -20.60 -32.24
C PRO A 45 -28.47 -19.45 -33.22
N GLN A 46 -27.55 -18.53 -32.92
CA GLN A 46 -27.01 -17.62 -33.96
C GLN A 46 -25.48 -17.49 -33.97
N LEU A 47 -24.77 -18.24 -33.12
CA LEU A 47 -23.30 -18.37 -33.19
C LEU A 47 -22.83 -19.68 -33.87
N ALA A 48 -23.74 -20.63 -34.12
CA ALA A 48 -23.39 -21.91 -34.73
C ALA A 48 -23.10 -21.84 -36.25
N LEU A 49 -23.68 -20.87 -36.97
CA LEU A 49 -23.41 -20.70 -38.41
C LEU A 49 -22.11 -19.96 -38.71
N ALA A 50 -21.65 -19.06 -37.82
CA ALA A 50 -20.37 -18.37 -37.96
C ALA A 50 -19.19 -19.27 -37.59
N GLY A 51 -19.34 -20.14 -36.58
CA GLY A 51 -18.31 -21.11 -36.19
C GLY A 51 -18.06 -22.20 -37.25
N ALA A 52 -19.11 -22.66 -37.94
CA ALA A 52 -18.98 -23.68 -38.98
C ALA A 52 -18.22 -23.17 -40.23
N LEU A 53 -18.44 -21.92 -40.64
CA LEU A 53 -17.71 -21.30 -41.75
C LEU A 53 -16.22 -21.05 -41.43
N VAL A 54 -15.90 -20.70 -40.18
CA VAL A 54 -14.50 -20.55 -39.72
C VAL A 54 -13.80 -21.91 -39.63
N LEU A 55 -14.47 -22.96 -39.19
CA LEU A 55 -13.91 -24.31 -39.13
C LEU A 55 -13.63 -24.90 -40.52
N VAL A 56 -14.49 -24.64 -41.51
CA VAL A 56 -14.26 -25.08 -42.90
C VAL A 56 -13.13 -24.27 -43.56
N ALA A 57 -13.03 -22.97 -43.31
CA ALA A 57 -11.92 -22.15 -43.81
C ALA A 57 -10.56 -22.55 -43.20
N VAL A 58 -10.53 -22.89 -41.90
CA VAL A 58 -9.32 -23.39 -41.21
C VAL A 58 -8.93 -24.78 -41.71
N ALA A 59 -9.89 -25.67 -42.01
CA ALA A 59 -9.62 -26.99 -42.58
C ALA A 59 -9.01 -26.91 -44.00
N VAL A 60 -9.46 -25.97 -44.83
CA VAL A 60 -8.90 -25.74 -46.18
C VAL A 60 -7.51 -25.11 -46.14
N LEU A 61 -7.21 -24.25 -45.16
CA LEU A 61 -5.88 -23.67 -44.94
C LEU A 61 -4.88 -24.66 -44.31
N ALA A 62 -5.34 -25.54 -43.41
CA ALA A 62 -4.52 -26.58 -42.78
C ALA A 62 -4.05 -27.66 -43.78
N PHE A 63 -4.81 -27.90 -44.86
CA PHE A 63 -4.42 -28.86 -45.90
C PHE A 63 -3.31 -28.34 -46.83
N ARG A 64 -2.99 -27.03 -46.81
CA ARG A 64 -2.02 -26.42 -47.73
C ARG A 64 -0.70 -25.96 -47.09
N ASN A 65 -0.58 -25.89 -45.76
CA ASN A 65 0.67 -25.50 -45.09
C ASN A 65 0.79 -26.10 -43.66
N PRO A 66 1.72 -27.03 -43.40
CA PRO A 66 1.82 -27.75 -42.12
C PRO A 66 2.39 -26.93 -40.94
N THR A 67 2.73 -25.65 -41.11
CA THR A 67 3.30 -24.80 -40.04
C THR A 67 2.26 -24.01 -39.24
N ILE A 68 0.98 -24.01 -39.63
CA ILE A 68 -0.08 -23.23 -38.95
C ILE A 68 -0.69 -23.98 -37.74
N ILE A 69 -0.55 -25.31 -37.68
CA ILE A 69 -1.20 -26.15 -36.65
C ILE A 69 -0.65 -25.90 -35.23
N ASN A 70 0.60 -25.46 -35.10
CA ASN A 70 1.22 -25.19 -33.79
C ASN A 70 0.81 -23.85 -33.15
N VAL A 71 0.30 -22.88 -33.94
CA VAL A 71 -0.03 -21.52 -33.46
C VAL A 71 -1.44 -21.43 -32.90
N VAL A 72 -2.37 -22.24 -33.40
CA VAL A 72 -3.79 -22.22 -32.98
C VAL A 72 -4.03 -23.09 -31.74
N THR A 73 -3.34 -24.22 -31.61
CA THR A 73 -3.44 -25.13 -30.45
C THR A 73 -2.84 -24.54 -29.17
N THR A 74 -1.75 -23.76 -29.27
CA THR A 74 -1.17 -23.05 -28.11
C THR A 74 -2.06 -21.93 -27.58
N LYS A 75 -2.78 -21.21 -28.46
CA LYS A 75 -3.66 -20.10 -28.04
C LYS A 75 -4.99 -20.54 -27.45
N ILE A 76 -5.54 -21.70 -27.85
CA ILE A 76 -6.81 -22.20 -27.30
C ILE A 76 -6.61 -22.91 -25.96
N THR A 77 -5.47 -23.58 -25.75
CA THR A 77 -5.18 -24.25 -24.47
C THR A 77 -4.98 -23.27 -23.31
N GLN A 78 -4.58 -22.01 -23.59
CA GLN A 78 -4.50 -20.95 -22.57
C GLN A 78 -5.86 -20.34 -22.18
N LEU A 79 -6.94 -20.58 -22.93
CA LEU A 79 -8.27 -20.01 -22.64
C LEU A 79 -9.14 -20.90 -21.75
N ILE A 80 -8.70 -22.14 -21.46
CA ILE A 80 -9.43 -23.12 -20.64
C ILE A 80 -8.61 -23.51 -19.39
N GLN A 81 -7.43 -22.92 -19.18
CA GLN A 81 -6.73 -23.10 -17.91
C GLN A 81 -7.55 -22.43 -16.80
N PRO A 82 -7.97 -23.16 -15.74
CA PRO A 82 -8.49 -22.50 -14.56
C PRO A 82 -7.42 -21.52 -14.11
N SER A 83 -7.81 -20.25 -13.95
CA SER A 83 -6.95 -19.23 -13.37
C SER A 83 -6.36 -19.83 -12.09
N PRO A 84 -5.02 -19.90 -11.92
CA PRO A 84 -4.46 -20.48 -10.72
C PRO A 84 -5.06 -19.73 -9.54
N SER A 85 -5.78 -20.43 -8.66
CA SER A 85 -6.24 -19.83 -7.41
C SER A 85 -5.03 -19.15 -6.78
N PRO A 86 -5.09 -17.84 -6.49
CA PRO A 86 -3.95 -17.13 -5.96
C PRO A 86 -3.54 -17.85 -4.68
N THR A 87 -2.30 -18.34 -4.61
CA THR A 87 -1.74 -18.88 -3.39
C THR A 87 -2.02 -17.86 -2.28
N PRO A 88 -2.70 -18.25 -1.18
CA PRO A 88 -3.04 -17.30 -0.12
C PRO A 88 -1.76 -16.63 0.35
N ARG A 89 -1.70 -15.29 0.26
CA ARG A 89 -0.58 -14.56 0.86
C ARG A 89 -0.52 -14.94 2.35
N PRO A 90 0.67 -15.15 2.95
CA PRO A 90 0.77 -15.47 4.36
C PRO A 90 0.48 -14.23 5.22
N PHE A 91 0.08 -14.45 6.48
CA PHE A 91 0.14 -13.41 7.50
C PHE A 91 1.60 -13.19 7.89
N LEU A 92 2.03 -11.94 7.95
CA LEU A 92 3.39 -11.55 8.33
C LEU A 92 3.37 -10.70 9.60
N CYS A 93 4.34 -10.94 10.46
CA CYS A 93 4.48 -10.26 11.75
C CYS A 93 5.53 -9.15 11.67
N GLN A 94 5.48 -8.35 10.61
CA GLN A 94 6.46 -7.30 10.31
C GLN A 94 5.78 -6.13 9.62
N ASP A 95 6.48 -5.00 9.54
CA ASP A 95 6.03 -3.83 8.81
C ASP A 95 5.91 -4.12 7.31
N GLN A 96 4.95 -3.47 6.67
CA GLN A 96 4.65 -3.64 5.25
C GLN A 96 4.46 -2.28 4.59
N SER A 97 4.87 -2.16 3.34
CA SER A 97 4.64 -0.96 2.53
C SER A 97 4.33 -1.34 1.09
N GLY A 98 3.82 -0.40 0.30
CA GLY A 98 3.53 -0.59 -1.11
C GLY A 98 2.73 0.55 -1.72
N GLY A 99 2.00 0.24 -2.79
CA GLY A 99 1.22 1.23 -3.52
C GLY A 99 2.02 1.91 -4.62
N SER A 100 1.59 3.10 -5.03
CA SER A 100 2.19 3.84 -6.14
C SER A 100 2.26 5.33 -5.81
N SER A 101 3.39 5.96 -6.15
CA SER A 101 3.62 7.39 -5.93
C SER A 101 3.15 8.24 -7.11
N GLY A 102 2.91 9.53 -6.87
CA GLY A 102 2.57 10.49 -7.94
C GLY A 102 1.17 10.29 -8.53
N LEU A 103 0.31 9.57 -7.81
CA LEU A 103 -1.10 9.37 -8.16
C LEU A 103 -1.97 10.24 -7.25
N THR A 104 -2.81 11.09 -7.84
CA THR A 104 -3.87 11.78 -7.10
C THR A 104 -5.04 10.82 -6.89
N THR A 105 -5.35 10.48 -5.65
CA THR A 105 -6.51 9.65 -5.31
C THR A 105 -7.24 10.13 -4.07
N GLN A 106 -8.46 9.64 -3.85
CA GLN A 106 -9.24 9.95 -2.66
C GLN A 106 -9.64 8.65 -1.96
N LEU A 107 -9.45 8.59 -0.65
CA LEU A 107 -10.03 7.57 0.22
C LEU A 107 -11.52 7.85 0.37
N THR A 108 -12.34 6.94 -0.15
CA THR A 108 -13.80 7.12 -0.26
C THR A 108 -14.58 6.32 0.76
N ASN A 109 -13.99 5.25 1.33
CA ASN A 109 -14.63 4.43 2.34
C ASN A 109 -13.60 3.63 3.16
N ILE A 110 -13.97 3.30 4.40
CA ILE A 110 -13.27 2.33 5.26
C ILE A 110 -14.30 1.31 5.73
N ARG A 111 -14.12 0.04 5.35
CA ARG A 111 -15.06 -1.03 5.66
C ARG A 111 -14.41 -2.12 6.50
N PRO A 112 -14.65 -2.13 7.82
CA PRO A 112 -14.28 -3.26 8.66
C PRO A 112 -15.34 -4.37 8.55
N ALA A 113 -14.90 -5.63 8.43
CA ALA A 113 -15.75 -6.82 8.50
C ALA A 113 -15.05 -7.96 9.25
N SER A 114 -15.80 -8.75 10.03
CA SER A 114 -15.26 -9.95 10.65
C SER A 114 -15.39 -11.15 9.71
N HIS A 115 -14.29 -11.89 9.55
CA HIS A 115 -14.22 -13.16 8.85
C HIS A 115 -13.78 -14.26 9.83
N ALA A 116 -14.43 -14.31 10.99
CA ALA A 116 -14.04 -15.21 12.09
C ALA A 116 -13.98 -16.69 11.68
N GLY A 117 -14.86 -17.13 10.76
CA GLY A 117 -14.84 -18.48 10.20
C GLY A 117 -13.60 -18.78 9.35
N ASP A 118 -12.97 -17.76 8.78
CA ASP A 118 -11.75 -17.85 7.97
C ASP A 118 -10.48 -17.47 8.76
N GLY A 119 -10.61 -17.13 10.05
CA GLY A 119 -9.49 -16.85 10.94
C GLY A 119 -8.92 -15.43 10.87
N TYR A 120 -9.65 -14.44 10.36
CA TYR A 120 -9.20 -13.04 10.34
C TYR A 120 -10.35 -12.03 10.47
N ASP A 121 -10.02 -10.80 10.85
CA ASP A 121 -10.85 -9.62 10.61
C ASP A 121 -10.23 -8.83 9.44
N ARG A 122 -11.05 -8.19 8.62
CA ARG A 122 -10.59 -7.43 7.45
C ARG A 122 -10.98 -5.97 7.56
N ILE A 123 -10.06 -5.09 7.21
CA ILE A 123 -10.29 -3.67 6.99
C ILE A 123 -10.05 -3.38 5.51
N VAL A 124 -11.02 -2.79 4.81
CA VAL A 124 -10.87 -2.40 3.41
C VAL A 124 -10.91 -0.88 3.27
N PHE A 125 -9.82 -0.30 2.77
CA PHE A 125 -9.73 1.10 2.38
C PHE A 125 -10.02 1.22 0.87
N ASP A 126 -11.08 1.96 0.51
CA ASP A 126 -11.51 2.14 -0.88
C ASP A 126 -10.99 3.43 -1.49
N PHE A 127 -10.43 3.34 -2.69
CA PHE A 127 -9.89 4.49 -3.39
C PHE A 127 -10.66 4.78 -4.67
N SER A 128 -10.90 6.07 -4.96
CA SER A 128 -11.51 6.52 -6.22
C SER A 128 -10.60 6.34 -7.43
N GLY A 129 -9.28 6.27 -7.20
CA GLY A 129 -8.23 6.17 -8.21
C GLY A 129 -7.37 4.92 -8.01
N GLY A 130 -6.04 5.05 -8.08
CA GLY A 130 -5.11 3.97 -7.72
C GLY A 130 -4.96 3.79 -6.21
N ILE A 131 -4.28 2.72 -5.80
CA ILE A 131 -3.87 2.57 -4.40
C ILE A 131 -2.68 3.52 -4.17
N PRO A 132 -2.81 4.52 -3.27
CA PRO A 132 -1.74 5.47 -2.97
C PRO A 132 -0.52 4.78 -2.36
N SER A 133 0.64 5.44 -2.32
CA SER A 133 1.77 4.92 -1.54
C SER A 133 1.37 4.78 -0.06
N TRP A 134 1.75 3.68 0.57
CA TRP A 134 1.35 3.39 1.95
C TRP A 134 2.44 2.70 2.77
N ASP A 135 2.46 3.03 4.06
CA ASP A 135 3.27 2.39 5.11
C ASP A 135 2.32 1.84 6.19
N LEU A 136 2.45 0.56 6.54
CA LEU A 136 1.74 -0.08 7.65
C LEU A 136 2.76 -0.58 8.68
N THR A 137 2.88 0.13 9.79
CA THR A 137 3.85 -0.18 10.85
C THR A 137 3.18 -0.74 12.10
N ARG A 138 3.83 -1.71 12.72
CA ARG A 138 3.34 -2.33 13.96
C ARG A 138 3.63 -1.44 15.16
N GLN A 139 2.69 -1.40 16.09
CA GLN A 139 2.80 -0.65 17.34
C GLN A 139 2.66 -1.61 18.52
N GLU A 140 3.57 -1.50 19.48
CA GLU A 140 3.55 -2.33 20.70
C GLU A 140 2.36 -2.01 21.62
N SER A 141 1.79 -0.82 21.48
CA SER A 141 0.61 -0.37 22.22
C SER A 141 -0.47 0.18 21.29
N ALA A 142 -1.69 0.32 21.80
CA ALA A 142 -2.78 1.00 21.11
C ALA A 142 -2.76 2.54 21.32
N THR A 143 -1.62 3.09 21.77
CA THR A 143 -1.44 4.53 22.00
C THR A 143 -0.64 5.14 20.86
N PHE A 144 -1.17 6.22 20.28
CA PHE A 144 -0.65 6.88 19.10
C PHE A 144 -0.55 8.39 19.32
N THR A 145 0.37 9.04 18.59
CA THR A 145 0.44 10.50 18.51
C THR A 145 -0.33 11.00 17.29
N ARG A 146 -1.21 11.99 17.48
CA ARG A 146 -1.86 12.72 16.37
C ARG A 146 -0.86 13.62 15.66
N ASP A 147 -0.85 13.58 14.33
CA ASP A 147 0.23 14.17 13.52
C ASP A 147 0.33 15.70 13.67
N ALA A 148 -0.79 16.43 13.69
CA ALA A 148 -0.78 17.90 13.73
C ALA A 148 -0.72 18.48 15.15
N SER A 149 -1.29 17.81 16.14
CA SER A 149 -1.41 18.33 17.52
C SER A 149 -0.36 17.77 18.47
N GLY A 150 0.31 16.68 18.11
CA GLY A 150 1.19 15.94 19.01
C GLY A 150 0.48 15.27 20.19
N GLN A 151 -0.86 15.35 20.26
CA GLN A 151 -1.62 14.77 21.36
C GLN A 151 -1.59 13.24 21.30
N GLN A 152 -1.39 12.62 22.45
CA GLN A 152 -1.54 11.19 22.64
C GLN A 152 -3.03 10.82 22.56
N VAL A 153 -3.34 9.75 21.82
CA VAL A 153 -4.66 9.13 21.77
C VAL A 153 -4.49 7.63 21.95
N THR A 154 -5.24 7.06 22.87
CA THR A 154 -5.27 5.61 23.10
C THR A 154 -6.56 5.06 22.50
N LEU A 155 -6.41 4.14 21.55
CA LEU A 155 -7.52 3.42 20.92
C LEU A 155 -7.90 2.18 21.74
N ASP A 156 -9.10 1.64 21.55
CA ASP A 156 -9.49 0.34 22.13
C ASP A 156 -8.48 -0.74 21.68
N GLY A 157 -7.93 -1.51 22.64
CA GLY A 157 -6.96 -2.58 22.37
C GLY A 157 -5.72 -2.54 23.26
N SER A 158 -4.78 -3.45 23.03
CA SER A 158 -3.50 -3.53 23.77
C SER A 158 -2.26 -3.37 22.88
N ALA A 159 -2.42 -3.44 21.56
CA ALA A 159 -1.39 -3.23 20.54
C ALA A 159 -2.03 -2.49 19.35
N GLY A 160 -1.25 -2.13 18.33
CA GLY A 160 -1.81 -1.43 17.19
C GLY A 160 -1.06 -1.55 15.88
N LEU A 161 -1.64 -0.95 14.84
CA LEU A 161 -1.00 -0.68 13.56
C LEU A 161 -1.15 0.81 13.24
N LYS A 162 -0.11 1.44 12.70
CA LYS A 162 -0.19 2.78 12.12
C LYS A 162 -0.14 2.65 10.60
N LEU A 163 -1.21 3.06 9.93
CA LEU A 163 -1.29 3.15 8.47
C LEU A 163 -1.08 4.61 8.05
N VAL A 164 -0.11 4.85 7.18
CA VAL A 164 0.09 6.14 6.51
C VAL A 164 -0.19 5.95 5.03
N LEU A 165 -1.03 6.79 4.45
CA LEU A 165 -1.34 6.85 3.02
C LEU A 165 -0.87 8.20 2.48
N ARG A 166 -0.07 8.21 1.42
CA ARG A 166 0.52 9.42 0.83
C ARG A 166 -0.09 9.70 -0.54
N ASP A 167 -0.18 10.97 -0.92
CA ASP A 167 -0.84 11.44 -2.15
C ASP A 167 -2.37 11.18 -2.18
N ALA A 168 -3.00 10.96 -1.02
CA ALA A 168 -4.42 10.67 -0.89
C ALA A 168 -5.20 11.77 -0.16
N ASP A 169 -6.32 12.20 -0.73
CA ASP A 169 -7.30 13.04 -0.03
C ASP A 169 -8.31 12.18 0.72
N LEU A 170 -8.94 12.76 1.75
CA LEU A 170 -10.07 12.14 2.44
C LEU A 170 -11.40 12.64 1.86
N ALA A 171 -12.32 11.73 1.49
CA ALA A 171 -13.69 12.13 1.18
C ALA A 171 -14.47 12.44 2.47
N ASP A 172 -15.34 13.45 2.42
CA ASP A 172 -16.15 13.90 3.57
C ASP A 172 -17.09 12.80 4.15
N THR A 173 -17.35 11.75 3.36
CA THR A 173 -18.20 10.62 3.75
C THR A 173 -17.49 9.57 4.61
N VAL A 174 -16.15 9.65 4.75
CA VAL A 174 -15.38 8.67 5.50
C VAL A 174 -15.39 9.01 6.98
N ALA A 175 -15.83 8.05 7.81
CA ALA A 175 -15.81 8.20 9.25
C ALA A 175 -14.37 8.33 9.79
N GLY A 176 -14.15 9.32 10.65
CA GLY A 176 -12.86 9.54 11.31
C GLY A 176 -12.59 8.58 12.49
N ASP A 177 -13.61 7.88 13.00
CA ASP A 177 -13.49 6.88 14.06
C ASP A 177 -14.51 5.76 13.86
N LEU A 178 -14.06 4.52 13.97
CA LEU A 178 -14.84 3.29 13.80
C LEU A 178 -14.45 2.31 14.90
N LYS A 179 -15.42 1.84 15.70
CA LYS A 179 -15.20 0.89 16.80
C LYS A 179 -15.88 -0.46 16.53
N PRO A 180 -15.39 -1.25 15.55
CA PRO A 180 -16.01 -2.51 15.19
C PRO A 180 -15.97 -3.56 16.31
N ARG A 181 -14.96 -3.50 17.20
CA ARG A 181 -14.79 -4.41 18.35
C ARG A 181 -14.89 -5.90 18.00
N PHE A 182 -14.38 -6.26 16.82
CA PHE A 182 -14.23 -7.65 16.40
C PHE A 182 -13.15 -8.36 17.23
N SER A 183 -12.92 -9.64 16.95
CA SER A 183 -11.97 -10.49 17.70
C SER A 183 -10.56 -9.89 17.76
N SER A 184 -10.09 -9.37 16.63
CA SER A 184 -8.75 -8.76 16.45
C SER A 184 -8.81 -7.25 16.38
N VAL A 185 -9.64 -6.72 15.49
CA VAL A 185 -9.71 -5.28 15.21
C VAL A 185 -10.71 -4.63 16.15
N ARG A 186 -10.22 -3.76 17.03
CA ARG A 186 -11.02 -3.12 18.08
C ARG A 186 -11.52 -1.74 17.67
N GLU A 187 -10.62 -0.93 17.12
CA GLU A 187 -10.88 0.46 16.72
C GLU A 187 -10.02 0.87 15.53
N ILE A 188 -10.54 1.76 14.69
CA ILE A 188 -9.85 2.37 13.56
C ILE A 188 -10.13 3.86 13.64
N ALA A 189 -9.11 4.66 13.91
CA ALA A 189 -9.25 6.08 14.11
C ALA A 189 -8.27 6.86 13.24
N GLN A 190 -8.75 7.95 12.65
CA GLN A 190 -7.92 8.91 11.96
C GLN A 190 -7.05 9.66 12.97
N LEU A 191 -5.74 9.65 12.72
CA LEU A 191 -4.73 10.36 13.49
C LEU A 191 -4.30 11.67 12.82
N GLY A 192 -4.39 11.73 11.49
CA GLY A 192 -4.01 12.90 10.69
C GLY A 192 -4.63 12.90 9.29
N ASN A 193 -4.81 14.11 8.75
CA ASN A 193 -5.13 14.40 7.35
C ASN A 193 -4.61 15.80 7.04
N PHE A 194 -3.42 15.85 6.46
CA PHE A 194 -2.76 17.10 6.11
C PHE A 194 -1.91 16.88 4.86
N GLU A 195 -1.91 17.85 3.93
CA GLU A 195 -1.07 17.81 2.71
C GLU A 195 -1.14 16.49 1.93
N ARG A 196 -2.35 15.92 1.79
CA ARG A 196 -2.58 14.63 1.11
C ARG A 196 -1.92 13.42 1.79
N VAL A 197 -1.58 13.54 3.07
CA VAL A 197 -1.12 12.44 3.91
C VAL A 197 -2.22 12.11 4.90
N LEU A 198 -2.76 10.90 4.81
CA LEU A 198 -3.75 10.37 5.74
C LEU A 198 -3.06 9.39 6.67
N THR A 199 -3.31 9.54 7.97
CA THR A 199 -2.79 8.61 8.98
C THR A 199 -3.93 8.02 9.77
N TYR A 200 -3.93 6.69 9.92
CA TYR A 200 -4.87 5.93 10.72
C TYR A 200 -4.14 5.09 11.76
N GLY A 201 -4.67 5.09 12.98
CA GLY A 201 -4.34 4.11 14.01
C GLY A 201 -5.38 3.00 13.99
N ILE A 202 -4.94 1.76 14.10
CA ILE A 202 -5.80 0.58 14.19
C ILE A 202 -5.48 -0.09 15.52
N GLY A 203 -6.41 -0.03 16.46
CA GLY A 203 -6.33 -0.70 17.75
C GLY A 203 -6.61 -2.19 17.62
N LEU A 204 -5.70 -3.02 18.13
CA LEU A 204 -5.78 -4.48 18.07
C LEU A 204 -5.95 -5.08 19.47
N SER A 205 -6.60 -6.25 19.54
CA SER A 205 -6.73 -7.01 20.79
C SER A 205 -5.40 -7.50 21.34
N SER A 206 -4.40 -7.70 20.47
CA SER A 206 -3.04 -8.15 20.78
C SER A 206 -2.12 -7.92 19.57
N SER A 207 -0.86 -8.36 19.62
CA SER A 207 0.17 -8.19 18.59
C SER A 207 -0.01 -9.11 17.35
N GLN A 208 -1.21 -9.15 16.79
CA GLN A 208 -1.58 -10.03 15.67
C GLN A 208 -0.79 -9.74 14.40
N CYS A 209 -0.56 -10.79 13.60
CA CYS A 209 0.11 -10.68 12.31
C CYS A 209 -0.89 -10.32 11.22
N VAL A 210 -0.41 -9.65 10.18
CA VAL A 210 -1.27 -9.03 9.16
C VAL A 210 -0.91 -9.49 7.76
N ARG A 211 -1.90 -9.44 6.88
CA ARG A 211 -1.73 -9.69 5.46
C ARG A 211 -2.39 -8.55 4.70
N VAL A 212 -1.58 -7.82 3.92
CA VAL A 212 -2.08 -6.75 3.07
C VAL A 212 -2.25 -7.23 1.63
N LEU A 213 -3.43 -6.95 1.08
CA LEU A 213 -3.86 -7.32 -0.26
C LEU A 213 -4.25 -6.06 -1.04
N PRO A 214 -3.40 -5.61 -1.96
CA PRO A 214 -3.78 -4.63 -2.97
C PRO A 214 -4.75 -5.31 -3.96
N LEU A 215 -5.95 -4.76 -4.12
CA LEU A 215 -6.97 -5.23 -5.06
C LEU A 215 -7.25 -4.15 -6.11
N SER A 216 -7.47 -4.56 -7.36
CA SER A 216 -7.90 -3.68 -8.44
C SER A 216 -9.38 -3.91 -8.78
N ASN A 217 -9.98 -2.99 -9.55
CA ASN A 217 -11.34 -3.06 -10.09
C ASN A 217 -12.45 -3.33 -9.04
N PRO A 218 -12.74 -2.41 -8.11
CA PRO A 218 -12.10 -1.10 -7.87
C PRO A 218 -10.84 -1.21 -7.00
N SER A 219 -10.04 -0.14 -6.96
CA SER A 219 -8.81 -0.04 -6.17
C SER A 219 -9.08 -0.06 -4.67
N ARG A 220 -8.54 -1.07 -4.00
CA ARG A 220 -8.78 -1.30 -2.57
C ARG A 220 -7.52 -1.80 -1.89
N LEU A 221 -7.23 -1.27 -0.71
CA LEU A 221 -6.22 -1.85 0.18
C LEU A 221 -6.94 -2.64 1.27
N ALA A 222 -6.92 -3.97 1.16
CA ALA A 222 -7.47 -4.84 2.18
C ALA A 222 -6.37 -5.27 3.17
N ILE A 223 -6.60 -5.07 4.46
CA ILE A 223 -5.73 -5.47 5.55
C ILE A 223 -6.45 -6.56 6.34
N ASP A 224 -5.95 -7.78 6.27
CA ASP A 224 -6.41 -8.89 7.10
C ASP A 224 -5.59 -8.93 8.37
N VAL A 225 -6.26 -9.03 9.52
CA VAL A 225 -5.66 -9.19 10.84
C VAL A 225 -6.07 -10.55 11.39
N ALA A 226 -5.11 -11.43 11.68
CA ALA A 226 -5.40 -12.78 12.15
C ALA A 226 -6.21 -12.77 13.47
N THR A 227 -7.20 -13.66 13.62
CA THR A 227 -7.99 -13.80 14.88
C THR A 227 -7.24 -14.54 15.96
N THR A 228 -6.36 -15.45 15.60
CA THR A 228 -5.42 -16.03 16.54
C THR A 228 -4.39 -14.97 16.90
N ALA A 229 -4.33 -14.63 18.19
CA ALA A 229 -3.16 -13.95 18.72
C ALA A 229 -1.93 -14.75 18.30
N SER A 230 -0.97 -14.08 17.66
CA SER A 230 0.36 -14.68 17.60
C SER A 230 0.80 -14.78 19.06
N PRO A 231 1.37 -15.92 19.53
CA PRO A 231 2.14 -15.85 20.75
C PRO A 231 3.08 -14.67 20.59
N SER A 232 3.18 -13.83 21.61
CA SER A 232 4.23 -12.83 21.74
C SER A 232 5.55 -13.58 21.88
N THR A 233 5.97 -14.26 20.82
CA THR A 233 7.37 -14.38 20.51
C THR A 233 7.79 -13.01 20.03
N THR A 234 8.00 -12.10 20.99
CA THR A 234 9.35 -11.51 20.99
C THR A 234 10.27 -12.67 21.35
N ALA A 235 10.50 -13.55 20.37
CA ALA A 235 11.76 -14.22 20.30
C ALA A 235 12.75 -13.05 20.24
N ALA A 236 13.69 -13.00 21.18
CA ALA A 236 15.00 -12.52 20.84
C ALA A 236 15.31 -13.07 19.43
N PRO A 237 15.77 -12.21 18.49
CA PRO A 237 15.79 -12.53 17.08
C PRO A 237 16.30 -13.95 16.88
N THR A 238 15.44 -14.85 16.37
CA THR A 238 15.93 -16.15 15.93
C THR A 238 16.91 -15.82 14.81
N PRO A 239 18.20 -16.15 14.96
CA PRO A 239 19.20 -15.76 14.00
C PRO A 239 18.78 -16.32 12.63
N LEU A 240 18.94 -15.51 11.59
CA LEU A 240 19.15 -16.03 10.23
C LEU A 240 20.10 -17.23 10.33
N PRO A 241 20.02 -18.25 9.45
CA PRO A 241 21.05 -19.28 9.39
C PRO A 241 22.40 -18.58 9.43
N THR A 242 23.16 -18.84 10.49
CA THR A 242 24.51 -18.35 10.66
C THR A 242 25.32 -18.99 9.55
N LEU A 243 25.36 -18.35 8.39
CA LEU A 243 26.65 -18.13 7.78
C LEU A 243 27.39 -17.30 8.81
N SER A 244 28.20 -17.98 9.62
CA SER A 244 29.23 -17.32 10.41
C SER A 244 29.89 -16.29 9.49
N PRO A 245 29.78 -14.98 9.73
CA PRO A 245 30.85 -14.13 9.30
C PRO A 245 32.02 -14.61 10.15
N SER A 246 33.01 -15.20 9.48
CA SER A 246 34.36 -15.35 10.03
C SER A 246 34.66 -14.08 10.82
N GLY A 247 34.92 -14.23 12.12
CA GLY A 247 35.04 -13.10 13.05
C GLY A 247 35.96 -12.03 12.49
N THR A 248 35.36 -10.94 12.04
CA THR A 248 36.05 -9.68 11.81
C THR A 248 35.71 -8.82 13.01
N ASP A 249 36.74 -8.42 13.75
CA ASP A 249 36.66 -7.35 14.74
C ASP A 249 35.79 -6.21 14.20
N LEU A 250 34.65 -5.95 14.86
CA LEU A 250 33.70 -4.92 14.43
C LEU A 250 34.31 -3.52 14.53
N GLY A 251 35.47 -3.38 15.18
CA GLY A 251 36.08 -2.12 15.54
C GLY A 251 35.49 -1.57 16.83
N ALA A 252 36.27 -0.70 17.48
CA ALA A 252 35.84 0.04 18.65
C ALA A 252 34.90 1.20 18.25
N PHE A 253 34.04 1.61 19.18
CA PHE A 253 33.34 2.89 19.05
C PHE A 253 34.36 4.04 19.09
N SER A 254 34.22 4.98 18.15
CA SER A 254 35.04 6.18 18.04
C SER A 254 34.18 7.42 18.17
N CYS A 255 34.66 8.36 18.96
CA CYS A 255 34.09 9.69 19.05
C CYS A 255 34.77 10.63 18.04
N LEU A 256 34.80 10.21 16.77
CA LEU A 256 35.28 10.98 15.63
C LEU A 256 34.28 10.89 14.47
N ASP A 257 34.36 11.86 13.56
CA ASP A 257 33.65 11.78 12.29
C ASP A 257 34.28 10.69 11.42
N THR A 258 33.47 10.05 10.60
CA THR A 258 33.92 8.92 9.77
C THR A 258 33.41 9.09 8.34
N GLY A 259 34.17 8.58 7.37
CA GLY A 259 33.75 8.49 5.99
C GLY A 259 34.34 7.26 5.33
N GLY A 260 33.80 6.89 4.19
CA GLY A 260 34.19 5.68 3.47
C GLY A 260 33.46 5.56 2.14
N GLY A 261 33.32 4.33 1.65
CA GLY A 261 32.75 4.05 0.34
C GLY A 261 33.61 4.53 -0.83
N ALA A 262 33.01 4.56 -2.01
CA ALA A 262 33.67 4.97 -3.26
C ALA A 262 32.78 5.88 -4.09
N ASP A 263 33.37 6.90 -4.70
CA ASP A 263 32.69 7.85 -5.60
C ASP A 263 32.91 7.46 -7.08
N SER A 264 32.72 6.18 -7.38
CA SER A 264 33.06 5.63 -8.70
C SER A 264 31.94 4.74 -9.22
N GLY A 265 31.50 5.03 -10.45
CA GLY A 265 30.46 4.28 -11.13
C GLY A 265 29.11 5.00 -11.16
N LEU A 266 28.07 4.25 -11.50
CA LEU A 266 26.69 4.76 -11.53
C LEU A 266 26.17 4.95 -10.11
N ALA A 267 25.30 5.95 -9.92
CA ALA A 267 24.73 6.24 -8.62
C ALA A 267 23.99 5.03 -8.04
N MET A 268 24.18 4.75 -6.75
CA MET A 268 23.47 3.69 -6.07
C MET A 268 22.06 4.13 -5.68
N GLN A 269 21.16 3.17 -5.65
CA GLN A 269 19.75 3.38 -5.32
C GLN A 269 19.51 2.99 -3.86
N LEU A 270 19.11 3.95 -3.02
CA LEU A 270 18.68 3.64 -1.65
C LEU A 270 17.40 2.80 -1.74
N THR A 271 17.39 1.62 -1.13
CA THR A 271 16.23 0.71 -1.16
C THR A 271 15.57 0.54 0.20
N ALA A 272 16.32 0.69 1.29
CA ALA A 272 15.76 0.62 2.64
C ALA A 272 16.56 1.45 3.64
N VAL A 273 15.87 1.99 4.65
CA VAL A 273 16.45 2.53 5.88
C VAL A 273 15.84 1.76 7.03
N ARG A 274 16.68 1.25 7.95
CA ARG A 274 16.22 0.52 9.14
C ARG A 274 16.89 1.10 10.37
N VAL A 275 16.12 1.28 11.43
CA VAL A 275 16.61 1.80 12.71
C VAL A 275 16.11 0.91 13.84
N ALA A 276 17.01 0.43 14.69
CA ALA A 276 16.66 -0.49 15.78
C ALA A 276 17.66 -0.43 16.94
N HIS A 277 17.20 -0.69 18.16
CA HIS A 277 18.06 -0.85 19.32
C HIS A 277 18.71 -2.24 19.35
N GLN A 278 19.97 -2.30 19.80
CA GLN A 278 20.74 -3.52 20.08
C GLN A 278 21.39 -3.38 21.46
N THR A 279 21.82 -4.49 22.06
CA THR A 279 22.52 -4.43 23.34
C THR A 279 23.82 -3.62 23.22
N GLY A 280 23.85 -2.46 23.88
CA GLY A 280 24.99 -1.54 23.92
C GLY A 280 25.07 -0.51 22.79
N PHE A 281 24.13 -0.52 21.82
CA PHE A 281 24.09 0.48 20.76
C PHE A 281 22.74 0.55 20.03
N ASP A 282 22.39 1.71 19.51
CA ASP A 282 21.35 1.86 18.49
C ASP A 282 21.96 1.71 17.10
N ARG A 283 21.24 1.16 16.14
CA ARG A 283 21.75 0.90 14.80
C ARG A 283 20.88 1.56 13.75
N ILE A 284 21.51 2.31 12.85
CA ILE A 284 20.93 2.84 11.62
C ILE A 284 21.54 2.07 10.45
N VAL A 285 20.74 1.57 9.52
CA VAL A 285 21.19 0.85 8.33
C VAL A 285 20.60 1.48 7.08
N PHE A 286 21.45 1.87 6.15
CA PHE A 286 21.09 2.28 4.80
C PHE A 286 21.44 1.14 3.83
N GLU A 287 20.44 0.59 3.14
CA GLU A 287 20.59 -0.48 2.16
C GLU A 287 20.51 0.10 0.74
N PHE A 288 21.42 -0.35 -0.12
CA PHE A 288 21.56 0.15 -1.48
C PHE A 288 21.53 -0.99 -2.52
N ALA A 289 21.02 -0.68 -3.70
CA ALA A 289 21.09 -1.54 -4.88
C ALA A 289 21.74 -0.80 -6.05
N PRO A 290 22.49 -1.49 -6.92
CA PRO A 290 23.00 -0.86 -8.13
C PRO A 290 21.85 -0.49 -9.08
N GLN A 291 22.08 0.51 -9.93
CA GLN A 291 21.25 0.74 -11.10
C GLN A 291 21.39 -0.41 -12.10
N ALA A 292 20.41 -0.54 -13.01
CA ALA A 292 20.50 -1.52 -14.10
C ALA A 292 21.79 -1.29 -14.91
N GLY A 293 22.64 -2.32 -15.00
CA GLY A 293 23.96 -2.22 -15.64
C GLY A 293 25.09 -1.65 -14.78
N GLY A 294 24.80 -1.25 -13.53
CA GLY A 294 25.79 -0.80 -12.56
C GLY A 294 26.34 -1.93 -11.69
N THR A 295 27.51 -1.68 -11.09
CA THR A 295 28.15 -2.59 -10.12
C THR A 295 27.80 -2.14 -8.69
N ALA A 296 27.40 -3.08 -7.84
CA ALA A 296 27.10 -2.79 -6.44
C ALA A 296 28.36 -2.34 -5.69
N HIS A 297 28.28 -1.19 -5.02
CA HIS A 297 29.34 -0.65 -4.16
C HIS A 297 28.71 0.25 -3.09
N ILE A 298 29.44 0.52 -2.00
CA ILE A 298 29.01 1.51 -1.00
C ILE A 298 29.24 2.91 -1.59
N PRO A 299 28.21 3.77 -1.71
CA PRO A 299 28.38 5.15 -2.13
C PRO A 299 29.38 5.86 -1.22
N ALA A 300 30.20 6.76 -1.76
CA ALA A 300 31.06 7.59 -0.92
C ALA A 300 30.21 8.30 0.14
N TYR A 301 30.60 8.22 1.41
CA TYR A 301 29.79 8.78 2.48
C TYR A 301 30.61 9.51 3.54
N THR A 302 29.93 10.42 4.22
CA THR A 302 30.39 11.04 5.46
C THR A 302 29.34 10.91 6.55
N VAL A 303 29.81 10.69 7.77
CA VAL A 303 29.02 10.57 8.99
C VAL A 303 29.67 11.51 10.01
N SER A 304 29.04 12.68 10.19
CA SER A 304 29.57 13.79 10.99
C SER A 304 28.70 14.08 12.20
N ARG A 305 29.30 14.07 13.38
CA ARG A 305 28.58 14.37 14.62
C ARG A 305 28.29 15.87 14.70
N GLN A 306 27.10 16.19 15.16
CA GLN A 306 26.62 17.55 15.34
C GLN A 306 26.42 17.84 16.82
N ALA A 307 26.79 19.06 17.22
CA ALA A 307 26.62 19.52 18.59
C ALA A 307 25.15 19.70 18.99
N SER A 308 24.23 19.75 18.01
CA SER A 308 22.79 19.89 18.21
C SER A 308 22.01 19.00 17.23
N ALA A 309 20.70 18.83 17.48
CA ALA A 309 19.76 18.19 16.57
C ALA A 309 19.16 19.18 15.54
N GLN A 310 19.83 20.30 15.29
CA GLN A 310 19.41 21.31 14.32
C GLN A 310 20.19 21.11 13.02
N PHE A 311 19.45 21.01 11.92
CA PHE A 311 20.00 20.78 10.59
C PHE A 311 19.38 21.78 9.60
N VAL A 312 19.92 21.75 8.39
CA VAL A 312 19.40 22.51 7.25
C VAL A 312 19.12 21.50 6.14
N LYS A 313 17.91 21.55 5.57
CA LYS A 313 17.55 20.73 4.42
C LYS A 313 18.25 21.24 3.16
N ASP A 314 18.93 20.35 2.45
CA ASP A 314 19.54 20.64 1.16
C ASP A 314 18.59 20.23 0.01
N PRO A 315 18.55 20.96 -1.11
CA PRO A 315 19.16 22.28 -1.35
C PRO A 315 18.31 23.46 -0.85
N SER A 316 17.12 23.20 -0.26
CA SER A 316 16.13 24.25 0.08
C SER A 316 16.63 25.34 1.05
N GLY A 317 17.63 25.04 1.87
CA GLY A 317 18.13 25.93 2.92
C GLY A 317 17.20 26.05 4.13
N MET A 318 16.09 25.29 4.18
CA MET A 318 15.13 25.35 5.28
C MET A 318 15.71 24.73 6.55
N PRO A 319 15.63 25.39 7.72
CA PRO A 319 16.03 24.80 8.97
C PRO A 319 15.06 23.67 9.36
N VAL A 320 15.60 22.61 9.95
CA VAL A 320 14.82 21.52 10.54
C VAL A 320 15.42 21.16 11.89
N THR A 321 14.56 20.95 12.89
CA THR A 321 14.98 20.57 14.24
C THR A 321 14.41 19.20 14.55
N MET A 322 15.29 18.22 14.67
CA MET A 322 14.95 16.85 15.01
C MET A 322 14.87 16.68 16.53
N ARG A 323 14.23 15.61 17.00
CA ARG A 323 14.18 15.23 18.41
C ARG A 323 15.58 14.97 18.97
N GLY A 324 15.84 15.49 20.17
CA GLY A 324 17.07 15.25 20.91
C GLY A 324 17.87 16.51 21.18
N SER A 325 19.08 16.32 21.69
CA SER A 325 19.99 17.40 22.09
C SER A 325 21.32 17.40 21.32
N ALA A 326 21.61 16.34 20.58
CA ALA A 326 22.77 16.21 19.69
C ALA A 326 22.32 15.62 18.35
N GLY A 327 23.20 15.61 17.35
CA GLY A 327 22.83 15.14 16.02
C GLY A 327 23.92 14.32 15.32
N LEU A 328 23.51 13.64 14.26
CA LEU A 328 24.38 13.01 13.29
C LEU A 328 23.97 13.45 11.89
N ARG A 329 24.91 13.97 11.08
CA ARG A 329 24.68 14.24 9.66
C ARG A 329 25.31 13.14 8.83
N ILE A 330 24.52 12.53 7.97
CA ILE A 330 24.93 11.45 7.05
C ILE A 330 24.76 11.97 5.64
N VAL A 331 25.82 11.92 4.83
CA VAL A 331 25.76 12.32 3.42
C VAL A 331 26.34 11.21 2.57
N PHE A 332 25.64 10.87 1.49
CA PHE A 332 26.08 9.95 0.46
C PHE A 332 26.27 10.73 -0.85
N HIS A 333 27.43 10.58 -1.47
CA HIS A 333 27.75 11.04 -2.80
C HIS A 333 27.62 9.88 -3.79
N GLY A 334 26.99 10.13 -4.92
CA GLY A 334 26.66 9.07 -5.89
C GLY A 334 25.53 8.17 -5.40
N ALA A 335 24.53 8.70 -4.69
CA ALA A 335 23.37 7.95 -4.25
C ALA A 335 22.07 8.76 -4.36
N SER A 336 20.96 8.06 -4.59
CA SER A 336 19.62 8.66 -4.54
C SER A 336 18.59 7.66 -4.05
N GLY A 337 17.58 8.13 -3.32
CA GLY A 337 16.40 7.36 -2.97
C GLY A 337 15.15 7.76 -3.76
N ALA A 338 15.26 8.73 -4.68
CA ALA A 338 14.11 9.39 -5.30
C ALA A 338 13.12 8.43 -5.97
N THR A 339 13.61 7.39 -6.64
CA THR A 339 12.79 6.43 -7.39
C THR A 339 12.77 5.03 -6.77
N SER A 340 13.68 4.73 -5.84
CA SER A 340 13.93 3.38 -5.33
C SER A 340 13.55 3.20 -3.86
N TYR A 341 13.60 4.27 -3.07
CA TYR A 341 13.29 4.22 -1.65
C TYR A 341 11.82 4.58 -1.43
N THR A 342 11.08 3.62 -0.88
CA THR A 342 9.63 3.74 -0.66
C THR A 342 9.24 3.89 0.81
N GLY A 343 10.20 3.79 1.73
CA GLY A 343 9.96 3.95 3.17
C GLY A 343 9.85 5.42 3.61
N SER A 344 9.59 5.63 4.90
CA SER A 344 9.48 6.97 5.46
C SER A 344 10.79 7.75 5.33
N ARG A 345 10.67 9.03 4.96
CA ARG A 345 11.78 10.01 4.97
C ARG A 345 11.92 10.72 6.31
N ASP A 346 11.05 10.42 7.27
CA ASP A 346 11.10 10.87 8.66
C ASP A 346 10.73 9.67 9.55
N LEU A 347 11.71 9.12 10.25
CA LEU A 347 11.57 8.00 11.16
C LEU A 347 11.75 8.51 12.59
N THR A 348 10.77 8.27 13.46
CA THR A 348 10.83 8.66 14.88
C THR A 348 10.87 7.42 15.80
N PRO A 349 11.94 6.60 15.75
CA PRO A 349 11.98 5.32 16.45
C PRO A 349 12.07 5.46 17.97
N ASN A 350 12.42 6.64 18.49
CA ASN A 350 12.47 6.95 19.92
C ASN A 350 13.28 5.91 20.74
N LEU A 351 14.44 5.51 20.22
CA LEU A 351 15.36 4.59 20.86
C LEU A 351 16.15 5.29 21.99
N PRO A 352 16.89 4.55 22.84
CA PRO A 352 17.63 5.13 23.96
C PRO A 352 18.55 6.31 23.59
N VAL A 353 19.20 6.25 22.42
CA VAL A 353 20.01 7.35 21.89
C VAL A 353 19.42 7.93 20.61
N VAL A 354 19.10 7.14 19.59
CA VAL A 354 18.57 7.63 18.31
C VAL A 354 17.06 7.88 18.42
N GLN A 355 16.68 9.16 18.48
CA GLN A 355 15.27 9.56 18.67
C GLN A 355 14.53 9.76 17.36
N GLU A 356 15.24 10.24 16.34
CA GLU A 356 14.69 10.57 15.03
C GLU A 356 15.75 10.39 13.94
N VAL A 357 15.34 10.04 12.72
CA VAL A 357 16.17 9.94 11.52
C VAL A 357 15.36 10.47 10.34
N GLU A 358 15.76 11.59 9.75
CA GLU A 358 15.02 12.27 8.69
C GLU A 358 15.93 12.58 7.50
N GLN A 359 15.40 12.48 6.28
CA GLN A 359 16.08 12.89 5.06
C GLN A 359 16.17 14.42 5.00
N LEU A 360 17.39 14.91 4.84
CA LEU A 360 17.68 16.33 4.71
C LEU A 360 17.63 16.78 3.24
N GLY A 361 17.91 15.88 2.29
CA GLY A 361 17.78 16.12 0.87
C GLY A 361 18.20 14.96 -0.02
N ASP A 362 17.86 15.08 -1.30
CA ASP A 362 18.13 14.11 -2.35
C ASP A 362 18.14 14.86 -3.68
N PHE A 363 19.29 15.39 -4.06
CA PHE A 363 19.46 16.24 -5.24
C PHE A 363 20.82 15.96 -5.89
N GLU A 364 20.87 15.87 -7.21
CA GLU A 364 22.12 15.66 -7.98
C GLU A 364 22.97 14.47 -7.49
N ALA A 365 22.31 13.37 -7.10
CA ALA A 365 22.94 12.18 -6.51
C ALA A 365 23.73 12.46 -5.20
N VAL A 366 23.36 13.53 -4.50
CA VAL A 366 23.74 13.78 -3.12
C VAL A 366 22.51 13.51 -2.25
N LEU A 367 22.58 12.42 -1.50
CA LEU A 367 21.55 11.98 -0.58
C LEU A 367 22.00 12.27 0.85
N SER A 368 21.24 13.09 1.58
CA SER A 368 21.57 13.50 2.93
C SER A 368 20.48 13.11 3.92
N TRP A 369 20.88 12.70 5.11
CA TRP A 369 20.03 12.35 6.24
C TRP A 369 20.60 12.95 7.52
N GLY A 370 19.72 13.29 8.45
CA GLY A 370 20.06 13.66 9.81
C GLY A 370 19.52 12.61 10.77
N ALA A 371 20.18 12.42 11.91
CA ALA A 371 19.62 11.71 13.05
C ALA A 371 19.64 12.62 14.28
N GLY A 372 18.49 12.79 14.91
CA GLY A 372 18.34 13.44 16.20
C GLY A 372 18.65 12.46 17.34
N MET A 373 19.54 12.86 18.25
CA MET A 373 20.07 12.01 19.30
C MET A 373 19.81 12.58 20.70
N SER A 374 19.47 11.71 21.66
CA SER A 374 19.21 12.09 23.05
C SER A 374 20.42 12.75 23.72
N ARG A 375 21.63 12.37 23.28
CA ARG A 375 22.92 12.91 23.72
C ARG A 375 24.00 12.65 22.66
N ALA A 376 25.12 13.35 22.74
CA ALA A 376 26.30 13.03 21.96
C ALA A 376 26.82 11.62 22.32
N SER A 377 27.12 10.80 21.31
CA SER A 377 27.59 9.41 21.48
C SER A 377 28.69 9.08 20.48
N CYS A 378 29.56 8.13 20.84
CA CYS A 378 30.56 7.59 19.91
C CYS A 378 29.88 6.65 18.90
N LEU A 379 30.51 6.49 17.74
CA LEU A 379 29.96 5.81 16.58
C LEU A 379 30.87 4.66 16.14
N ARG A 380 30.30 3.72 15.41
CA ARG A 380 31.03 2.69 14.67
C ARG A 380 30.33 2.40 13.37
N THR A 381 31.06 2.43 12.26
CA THR A 381 30.49 2.17 10.93
C THR A 381 30.96 0.82 10.40
N LEU A 382 30.07 0.12 9.69
CA LEU A 382 30.38 -1.12 8.99
C LEU A 382 29.86 -1.05 7.56
N GLU A 383 30.72 -1.39 6.61
CA GLU A 383 30.38 -1.52 5.20
C GLU A 383 30.15 -3.00 4.87
N LEU A 384 28.94 -3.35 4.47
CA LEU A 384 28.56 -4.72 4.16
C LEU A 384 28.22 -4.86 2.68
N ALA A 385 28.61 -5.98 2.09
CA ALA A 385 28.19 -6.39 0.75
C ALA A 385 27.09 -7.47 0.83
N ASN A 386 26.32 -7.62 -0.25
CA ASN A 386 25.35 -8.70 -0.47
C ASN A 386 24.27 -8.87 0.64
N PRO A 387 23.30 -7.94 0.80
CA PRO A 387 23.12 -6.68 0.06
C PRO A 387 24.05 -5.57 0.54
N THR A 388 24.32 -4.59 -0.32
CA THR A 388 25.15 -3.43 -0.03
C THR A 388 24.52 -2.58 1.05
N ARG A 389 25.19 -2.41 2.19
CA ARG A 389 24.67 -1.67 3.34
C ARG A 389 25.75 -0.85 4.02
N LEU A 390 25.43 0.41 4.33
CA LEU A 390 26.14 1.15 5.37
C LEU A 390 25.40 0.94 6.69
N VAL A 391 26.10 0.44 7.70
CA VAL A 391 25.61 0.30 9.07
C VAL A 391 26.31 1.34 9.93
N ILE A 392 25.53 2.05 10.75
CA ILE A 392 26.01 3.03 11.73
C ILE A 392 25.49 2.59 13.10
N ASP A 393 26.40 2.15 13.95
CA ASP A 393 26.14 1.87 15.36
C ASP A 393 26.41 3.12 16.19
N VAL A 394 25.47 3.47 17.06
CA VAL A 394 25.49 4.62 17.95
C VAL A 394 25.50 4.09 19.38
N GLN A 395 26.59 4.32 20.11
CA GLN A 395 26.80 3.72 21.42
C GLN A 395 25.71 4.13 22.44
N THR A 396 25.10 3.15 23.11
CA THR A 396 24.16 3.40 24.22
C THR A 396 24.88 3.26 25.58
N PRO A 397 24.31 3.77 26.69
CA PRO A 397 24.91 3.62 28.02
C PRO A 397 25.09 2.17 28.44
#